data_AF-A0A8T7AQ74-F1
#
_entry.id   AF-A0A8T7AQ74-F1
#
_cell.length_a   1.000
_cell.length_b   1.000
_cell.length_c   1.000
_cell.angle_alpha   90.00
_cell.angle_beta   90.00
_cell.angle_gamma   90.00
#
_symmetry.space_group_name_H-M   'P 1'
#
loop_
_entity.id
_entity.type
_entity.pdbx_description
1 polymer ?
#
loop_
_entity_poly.entity_id
_entity_poly.type
_entity_poly.pdbx_seq_one_letter_code
_entity_poly.pdbx_strand_id
1 'polypeptide(L)'
;MTTQSQLDFEGIERVPLKEFTEKAYLDYSMYVILDRALPHLGDGLKPVQRRIIYAMSELGLAAGAKPKKSARTVGDVIGKFHPHGDAACYEAMVNMAQPFSYRYPIIDGQGNWGSPDDPKSFAAMRYTESRLTPYADVLLSELGQGTVDWGPNFDGSLDEPLMLPARLPNLLLNGTTGIAVGMSTDVPPHNIREVAAALIRLLDAPTTTVKGLFSHIKGPDYPTGGEIITPRDELLEIYKTGNGTLRA
;
A
#
# COMPACT_ATOMS: atom_id res chain seq x y z
N MET A 1 -11.90 17.20 -33.91
CA MET A 1 -12.49 16.51 -35.08
C MET A 1 -12.70 15.07 -34.67
N THR A 2 -13.95 14.68 -34.45
CA THR A 2 -14.37 13.32 -34.08
C THR A 2 -14.13 12.41 -35.28
N THR A 3 -13.18 11.49 -35.18
CA THR A 3 -13.06 10.35 -36.09
C THR A 3 -14.27 9.46 -35.84
N GLN A 4 -15.30 9.59 -36.69
CA GLN A 4 -16.39 8.61 -36.75
C GLN A 4 -15.77 7.27 -37.13
N SER A 5 -15.95 6.24 -36.29
CA SER A 5 -15.52 4.91 -36.66
C SER A 5 -16.33 4.46 -37.87
N GLN A 6 -15.62 4.17 -38.97
CA GLN A 6 -16.26 3.68 -40.19
C GLN A 6 -16.52 2.19 -40.00
N LEU A 7 -17.79 1.86 -39.78
CA LEU A 7 -18.30 0.50 -39.92
C LEU A 7 -18.25 0.14 -41.41
N ASP A 8 -17.63 -0.97 -41.77
CA ASP A 8 -17.77 -1.51 -43.12
C ASP A 8 -19.15 -2.19 -43.31
N PHE A 9 -19.45 -2.61 -44.53
CA PHE A 9 -20.75 -3.20 -44.89
C PHE A 9 -21.08 -4.50 -44.12
N GLU A 10 -20.10 -5.12 -43.45
CA GLU A 10 -20.28 -6.30 -42.60
C GLU A 10 -20.46 -5.94 -41.12
N GLY A 11 -20.47 -4.64 -40.79
CA GLY A 11 -20.56 -4.15 -39.41
C GLY A 11 -19.23 -4.23 -38.65
N ILE A 12 -18.10 -4.38 -39.36
CA ILE A 12 -16.78 -4.45 -38.73
C ILE A 12 -16.23 -3.04 -38.56
N GLU A 13 -15.98 -2.67 -37.30
CA GLU A 13 -15.34 -1.41 -36.96
C GLU A 13 -13.84 -1.45 -37.29
N ARG A 14 -13.37 -0.46 -38.06
CA ARG A 14 -11.94 -0.30 -38.37
C ARG A 14 -11.37 0.87 -37.60
N VAL A 15 -10.35 0.61 -36.79
CA VAL A 15 -9.64 1.63 -36.02
C VAL A 15 -8.17 1.66 -36.45
N PRO A 16 -7.58 2.84 -36.72
CA PRO A 16 -6.15 2.94 -36.99
C PRO A 16 -5.32 2.37 -35.83
N LEU A 17 -4.30 1.57 -36.15
CA LEU A 17 -3.45 0.93 -35.13
C LEU A 17 -2.90 1.95 -34.13
N LYS A 18 -2.42 3.11 -34.61
CA LYS A 18 -1.90 4.19 -33.77
C LYS A 18 -2.91 4.62 -32.71
N GLU A 19 -4.14 4.94 -33.14
CA GLU A 19 -5.21 5.42 -32.24
C GLU A 19 -5.58 4.35 -31.21
N PHE A 20 -5.72 3.09 -31.66
CA PHE A 20 -5.98 1.97 -30.77
C PHE A 20 -4.87 1.80 -29.73
N THR A 21 -3.60 1.75 -30.17
CA THR A 21 -2.47 1.52 -29.27
C THR A 21 -2.26 2.66 -28.29
N GLU A 22 -2.43 3.91 -28.72
CA GLU A 22 -2.28 5.09 -27.87
C GLU A 22 -3.33 5.09 -26.76
N LYS A 23 -4.60 4.86 -27.11
CA LYS A 23 -5.70 4.78 -26.15
C LYS A 23 -5.53 3.59 -25.19
N ALA A 24 -5.35 2.38 -25.72
CA ALA A 24 -5.23 1.17 -24.90
C ALA A 24 -4.03 1.23 -23.96
N TYR A 25 -2.89 1.77 -24.41
CA TYR A 25 -1.72 1.93 -23.58
C TYR A 25 -1.92 3.01 -22.51
N LEU A 26 -2.60 4.13 -22.83
CA LEU A 26 -2.93 5.18 -21.87
C LEU A 26 -3.88 4.67 -20.78
N ASP A 27 -4.95 3.97 -21.15
CA ASP A 27 -5.93 3.40 -20.21
C ASP A 27 -5.24 2.44 -19.23
N TYR A 28 -4.40 1.54 -19.74
CA TYR A 28 -3.61 0.63 -18.91
C TYR A 28 -2.59 1.38 -18.03
N SER A 29 -1.91 2.38 -18.57
CA SER A 29 -0.91 3.16 -17.83
C SER A 29 -1.54 3.88 -16.64
N MET A 30 -2.67 4.56 -16.87
CA MET A 30 -3.42 5.26 -15.83
C MET A 30 -3.91 4.30 -14.75
N TYR A 31 -4.45 3.15 -15.17
CA TYR A 31 -4.88 2.10 -14.24
C TYR A 31 -3.75 1.61 -13.33
N VAL A 32 -2.56 1.32 -13.90
CA VAL A 32 -1.43 0.85 -13.08
C VAL A 32 -0.93 1.94 -12.13
N ILE A 33 -0.95 3.20 -12.54
CA ILE A 33 -0.52 4.34 -11.71
C ILE A 33 -1.48 4.55 -10.53
N LEU A 34 -2.78 4.66 -10.81
CA LEU A 34 -3.79 5.04 -9.81
C LEU A 34 -4.25 3.86 -8.95
N ASP A 35 -4.45 2.69 -9.56
CA ASP A 35 -5.16 1.58 -8.93
C ASP A 35 -4.27 0.40 -8.54
N ARG A 36 -2.94 0.51 -8.71
CA ARG A 36 -2.04 -0.62 -8.46
C ARG A 36 -0.72 -0.27 -7.79
N ALA A 37 0.12 0.51 -8.46
CA ALA A 37 1.54 0.56 -8.14
C ALA A 37 1.88 1.58 -7.06
N LEU A 38 1.21 2.73 -7.07
CA LEU A 38 1.47 3.83 -6.13
C LEU A 38 0.54 3.75 -4.91
N PRO A 39 1.05 4.06 -3.71
CA PRO A 39 0.21 4.19 -2.52
C PRO A 39 -0.58 5.50 -2.56
N HIS A 40 -1.68 5.56 -1.81
CA HIS A 40 -2.31 6.83 -1.49
C HIS A 40 -1.53 7.54 -0.36
N LEU A 41 -1.32 8.85 -0.46
CA LEU A 41 -0.55 9.62 0.53
C LEU A 41 -1.18 9.57 1.94
N GLY A 42 -2.51 9.59 2.00
CA GLY A 42 -3.24 9.69 3.26
C GLY A 42 -3.08 8.46 4.17
N ASP A 43 -3.13 7.25 3.62
CA ASP A 43 -3.02 6.00 4.39
C ASP A 43 -1.74 5.20 4.10
N GLY A 44 -0.98 5.59 3.08
CA GLY A 44 0.22 4.88 2.66
C GLY A 44 -0.03 3.50 2.08
N LEU A 45 -1.25 3.22 1.60
CA LEU A 45 -1.64 1.90 1.11
C LEU A 45 -1.94 1.91 -0.39
N LYS A 46 -1.55 0.83 -1.05
CA LYS A 46 -2.05 0.47 -2.38
C LYS A 46 -3.47 -0.11 -2.27
N PRO A 47 -4.28 -0.09 -3.35
CA PRO A 47 -5.66 -0.57 -3.28
C PRO A 47 -5.80 -2.02 -2.78
N VAL A 48 -4.95 -2.94 -3.23
CA VAL A 48 -4.97 -4.34 -2.72
C VAL A 48 -4.73 -4.42 -1.22
N GLN A 49 -3.80 -3.61 -0.68
CA GLN A 49 -3.46 -3.60 0.74
C GLN A 49 -4.63 -3.06 1.57
N ARG A 50 -5.23 -1.95 1.10
CA ARG A 50 -6.41 -1.34 1.72
C ARG A 50 -7.58 -2.32 1.80
N ARG A 51 -7.89 -2.97 0.67
CA ARG A 51 -8.99 -3.93 0.56
C ARG A 51 -8.79 -5.15 1.46
N ILE A 52 -7.55 -5.66 1.59
CA ILE A 52 -7.23 -6.73 2.55
C ILE A 52 -7.53 -6.28 3.98
N ILE A 53 -7.02 -5.12 4.40
CA ILE A 53 -7.18 -4.61 5.77
C ILE A 53 -8.67 -4.37 6.08
N TYR A 54 -9.40 -3.75 5.15
CA TYR A 54 -10.82 -3.48 5.29
C TYR A 54 -11.66 -4.78 5.36
N ALA A 55 -11.43 -5.73 4.45
CA ALA A 55 -12.15 -7.02 4.48
C ALA A 55 -11.86 -7.82 5.76
N MET A 56 -10.64 -7.74 6.30
CA MET A 56 -10.31 -8.34 7.59
C MET A 56 -11.09 -7.69 8.74
N SER A 57 -11.26 -6.36 8.72
CA SER A 57 -12.10 -5.62 9.67
C SER A 57 -13.56 -6.10 9.61
N GLU A 58 -14.13 -6.17 8.40
CA GLU A 58 -15.50 -6.66 8.16
C GLU A 58 -15.71 -8.11 8.63
N LEU A 59 -14.66 -8.93 8.53
CA LEU A 59 -14.67 -10.31 9.02
C LEU A 59 -14.51 -10.44 10.55
N GLY A 60 -14.38 -9.33 11.28
CA GLY A 60 -14.16 -9.31 12.73
C GLY A 60 -12.79 -9.88 13.13
N LEU A 61 -11.77 -9.73 12.29
CA LEU A 61 -10.41 -10.24 12.53
C LEU A 61 -9.52 -9.23 13.26
N ALA A 62 -10.08 -8.47 14.21
CA ALA A 62 -9.35 -7.50 15.01
C ALA A 62 -8.24 -8.16 15.86
N ALA A 63 -7.36 -7.32 16.41
CA ALA A 63 -6.34 -7.76 17.36
C ALA A 63 -7.00 -8.49 18.56
N GLY A 64 -6.52 -9.69 18.86
CA GLY A 64 -7.08 -10.55 19.93
C GLY A 64 -8.20 -11.50 19.47
N ALA A 65 -8.77 -11.33 18.27
CA ALA A 65 -9.67 -12.32 17.70
C ALA A 65 -8.96 -13.65 17.43
N LYS A 66 -9.73 -14.74 17.32
CA LYS A 66 -9.21 -16.01 16.81
C LYS A 66 -8.89 -15.85 15.32
N PRO A 67 -7.66 -16.19 14.87
CA PRO A 67 -7.33 -16.08 13.46
C PRO A 67 -8.20 -17.02 12.61
N LYS A 68 -8.42 -16.64 11.35
CA LYS A 68 -9.15 -17.46 10.36
C LYS A 68 -8.21 -17.84 9.24
N LYS A 69 -8.54 -18.92 8.52
CA LYS A 69 -7.79 -19.36 7.34
C LYS A 69 -7.64 -18.21 6.34
N SER A 70 -6.41 -17.98 5.89
CA SER A 70 -6.11 -16.89 4.95
C SER A 70 -6.88 -17.03 3.64
N ALA A 71 -7.15 -18.27 3.19
CA ALA A 71 -8.01 -18.54 2.04
C ALA A 71 -9.42 -17.93 2.15
N ARG A 72 -9.99 -17.87 3.36
CA ARG A 72 -11.30 -17.23 3.58
C ARG A 72 -11.20 -15.72 3.39
N THR A 73 -10.19 -15.09 4.00
CA THR A 73 -9.97 -13.66 3.86
C THR A 73 -9.71 -13.27 2.41
N VAL A 74 -8.82 -13.99 1.71
CA VAL A 74 -8.53 -13.73 0.30
C VAL A 74 -9.77 -13.91 -0.57
N GLY A 75 -10.59 -14.94 -0.32
CA GLY A 75 -11.85 -15.16 -1.01
C GLY A 75 -12.83 -13.98 -0.85
N ASP A 76 -13.00 -13.48 0.37
CA ASP A 76 -13.83 -12.29 0.63
C ASP A 76 -13.26 -11.03 -0.06
N VAL A 77 -11.93 -10.83 -0.03
CA VAL A 77 -11.30 -9.68 -0.68
C VAL A 77 -11.54 -9.69 -2.18
N ILE A 78 -11.28 -10.81 -2.87
CA ILE A 78 -11.43 -10.87 -4.32
C ILE A 78 -12.90 -10.92 -4.76
N GLY A 79 -13.77 -11.53 -3.94
CA GLY A 79 -15.19 -11.62 -4.22
C GLY A 79 -15.93 -10.30 -4.01
N LYS A 80 -15.48 -9.46 -3.07
CA LYS A 80 -16.17 -8.21 -2.73
C LYS A 80 -15.50 -6.97 -3.31
N PHE A 81 -14.18 -6.88 -3.35
CA PHE A 81 -13.49 -5.60 -3.56
C PHE A 81 -12.37 -5.64 -4.61
N HIS A 82 -11.67 -6.76 -4.77
CA HIS A 82 -10.44 -6.82 -5.57
C HIS A 82 -10.53 -7.81 -6.74
N PRO A 83 -11.01 -7.39 -7.93
CA PRO A 83 -11.27 -8.28 -9.07
C PRO A 83 -9.99 -8.73 -9.80
N HIS A 84 -9.06 -9.33 -9.07
CA HIS A 84 -7.78 -9.85 -9.56
C HIS A 84 -7.46 -11.22 -8.96
N GLY A 85 -6.32 -11.79 -9.39
CA GLY A 85 -5.87 -13.11 -8.96
C GLY A 85 -5.66 -13.21 -7.44
N ASP A 86 -6.12 -14.33 -6.89
CA ASP A 86 -5.98 -14.73 -5.51
C ASP A 86 -4.51 -14.81 -5.06
N ALA A 87 -3.62 -15.31 -5.91
CA ALA A 87 -2.20 -15.42 -5.63
C ALA A 87 -1.54 -14.06 -5.32
N ALA A 88 -1.78 -13.05 -6.16
CA ALA A 88 -1.23 -11.70 -5.95
C ALA A 88 -1.81 -11.02 -4.70
N CYS A 89 -3.10 -11.24 -4.42
CA CYS A 89 -3.74 -10.78 -3.19
C CYS A 89 -3.12 -11.43 -1.95
N TYR A 90 -2.90 -12.75 -1.99
CA TYR A 90 -2.29 -13.47 -0.87
C TYR A 90 -0.82 -13.10 -0.67
N GLU A 91 -0.04 -12.89 -1.74
CA GLU A 91 1.33 -12.39 -1.65
C GLU A 91 1.40 -11.02 -0.97
N ALA A 92 0.49 -10.10 -1.30
CA ALA A 92 0.38 -8.82 -0.61
C ALA A 92 0.05 -9.00 0.88
N MET A 93 -0.85 -9.93 1.19
CA MET A 93 -1.20 -10.30 2.57
C MET A 93 0.01 -10.85 3.35
N VAL A 94 0.78 -11.74 2.73
CA VAL A 94 1.98 -12.33 3.32
C VAL A 94 3.02 -11.27 3.60
N ASN A 95 3.29 -10.37 2.65
CA ASN A 95 4.25 -9.29 2.84
C ASN A 95 3.87 -8.40 4.04
N MET A 96 2.60 -8.02 4.17
CA MET A 96 2.09 -7.23 5.30
C MET A 96 2.18 -7.93 6.67
N ALA A 97 2.43 -9.24 6.68
CA ALA A 97 2.60 -10.04 7.90
C ALA A 97 4.07 -10.31 8.26
N GLN A 98 5.00 -10.13 7.32
CA GLN A 98 6.40 -10.48 7.50
C GLN A 98 7.13 -9.38 8.29
N PRO A 99 7.65 -9.66 9.51
CA PRO A 99 8.31 -8.66 10.35
C PRO A 99 9.68 -8.21 9.83
N PHE A 100 10.23 -8.93 8.85
CA PHE A 100 11.47 -8.57 8.14
C PHE A 100 11.21 -7.79 6.85
N SER A 101 9.95 -7.70 6.40
CA SER A 101 9.54 -6.94 5.21
C SER A 101 8.84 -5.64 5.60
N TYR A 102 7.94 -5.70 6.60
CA TYR A 102 7.24 -4.55 7.16
C TYR A 102 7.84 -4.13 8.50
N ARG A 103 8.08 -2.82 8.67
CA ARG A 103 8.60 -2.27 9.94
C ARG A 103 7.59 -2.35 11.09
N TYR A 104 6.32 -2.15 10.76
CA TYR A 104 5.15 -2.29 11.62
C TYR A 104 4.13 -3.18 10.91
N PRO A 105 4.24 -4.52 11.03
CA PRO A 105 3.33 -5.46 10.38
C PRO A 105 1.88 -5.17 10.73
N ILE A 106 1.01 -5.23 9.72
CA ILE A 106 -0.43 -4.97 9.86
C ILE A 106 -1.19 -6.28 10.10
N ILE A 107 -0.61 -7.41 9.67
CA ILE A 107 -1.21 -8.74 9.76
C ILE A 107 -0.39 -9.61 10.72
N ASP A 108 -1.09 -10.30 11.61
CA ASP A 108 -0.55 -11.34 12.48
C ASP A 108 -0.90 -12.71 11.89
N GLY A 109 0.13 -13.46 11.50
CA GLY A 109 0.01 -14.73 10.79
C GLY A 109 0.41 -15.94 11.66
N GLN A 110 -0.37 -17.02 11.59
CA GLN A 110 -0.03 -18.33 12.14
C GLN A 110 0.26 -19.35 11.04
N GLY A 111 1.24 -20.21 11.29
CA GLY A 111 1.79 -21.16 10.31
C GLY A 111 3.11 -20.65 9.69
N ASN A 112 3.49 -21.17 8.54
CA ASN A 112 4.68 -20.71 7.82
C ASN A 112 4.34 -19.50 6.93
N TRP A 113 4.87 -18.33 7.27
CA TRP A 113 4.72 -17.06 6.54
C TRP A 113 6.02 -16.61 5.84
N GLY A 114 6.95 -17.54 5.61
CA GLY A 114 8.27 -17.25 5.04
C GLY A 114 9.31 -16.94 6.11
N SER A 115 10.56 -16.78 5.69
CA SER A 115 11.69 -16.45 6.57
C SER A 115 12.51 -15.31 6.00
N PRO A 116 13.37 -14.65 6.79
CA PRO A 116 14.28 -13.63 6.28
C PRO A 116 15.22 -14.16 5.17
N ASP A 117 15.66 -15.42 5.28
CA ASP A 117 16.56 -16.05 4.30
C ASP A 117 15.85 -16.41 2.99
N ASP A 118 14.58 -16.80 3.06
CA ASP A 118 13.73 -17.06 1.90
C ASP A 118 12.32 -16.48 2.12
N PRO A 119 12.12 -15.18 1.84
CA PRO A 119 10.85 -14.50 2.03
C PRO A 119 9.69 -15.11 1.24
N LYS A 120 9.98 -15.83 0.15
CA LYS A 120 8.98 -16.46 -0.71
C LYS A 120 8.62 -17.88 -0.28
N SER A 121 9.34 -18.46 0.67
CA SER A 121 9.07 -19.79 1.23
C SER A 121 7.95 -19.79 2.27
N PHE A 122 6.81 -19.19 1.93
CA PHE A 122 5.60 -19.20 2.77
C PHE A 122 4.65 -20.33 2.35
N ALA A 123 3.88 -20.84 3.31
CA ALA A 123 2.88 -21.87 3.01
C ALA A 123 1.68 -21.29 2.25
N ALA A 124 1.01 -22.13 1.45
CA ALA A 124 -0.21 -21.75 0.75
C ALA A 124 -1.32 -21.29 1.72
N MET A 125 -2.19 -20.39 1.26
CA MET A 125 -3.26 -19.76 2.05
C MET A 125 -4.26 -20.72 2.71
N ARG A 126 -4.31 -21.98 2.27
CA ARG A 126 -5.11 -23.05 2.90
C ARG A 126 -4.52 -23.58 4.21
N TYR A 127 -3.21 -23.36 4.43
CA TYR A 127 -2.50 -23.80 5.63
C TYR A 127 -2.30 -22.69 6.64
N THR A 128 -2.18 -21.44 6.20
CA THR A 128 -1.98 -20.28 7.08
C THR A 128 -3.28 -19.72 7.62
N GLU A 129 -3.20 -19.08 8.77
CA GLU A 129 -4.29 -18.35 9.40
C GLU A 129 -3.83 -16.94 9.74
N SER A 130 -4.74 -15.97 9.70
CA SER A 130 -4.42 -14.56 9.88
C SER A 130 -5.47 -13.81 10.69
N ARG A 131 -5.00 -12.74 11.33
CA ARG A 131 -5.78 -11.67 11.94
C ARG A 131 -5.01 -10.35 11.85
N LEU A 132 -5.62 -9.24 12.24
CA LEU A 132 -4.96 -7.94 12.28
C LEU A 132 -4.06 -7.82 13.53
N THR A 133 -2.94 -7.12 13.40
CA THR A 133 -2.12 -6.71 14.55
C THR A 133 -2.77 -5.52 15.28
N PRO A 134 -2.39 -5.21 16.53
CA PRO A 134 -2.82 -3.98 17.20
C PRO A 134 -2.45 -2.70 16.43
N TYR A 135 -1.43 -2.73 15.58
CA TYR A 135 -1.05 -1.58 14.76
C TYR A 135 -2.13 -1.21 13.74
N ALA A 136 -2.94 -2.17 13.27
CA ALA A 136 -4.02 -1.92 12.32
C ALA A 136 -5.07 -0.92 12.85
N ASP A 137 -5.22 -0.78 14.17
CA ASP A 137 -6.13 0.20 14.77
C ASP A 137 -5.77 1.64 14.43
N VAL A 138 -4.50 1.92 14.10
CA VAL A 138 -4.04 3.21 13.58
C VAL A 138 -4.78 3.59 12.29
N LEU A 139 -5.22 2.60 11.52
CA LEU A 139 -5.89 2.78 10.23
C LEU A 139 -7.41 2.60 10.33
N LEU A 140 -7.92 1.83 11.30
CA LEU A 140 -9.31 1.38 11.31
C LEU A 140 -10.18 1.99 12.43
N SER A 141 -9.58 2.45 13.53
CA SER A 141 -10.33 2.85 14.74
C SER A 141 -11.37 3.95 14.51
N GLU A 142 -11.17 4.79 13.49
CA GLU A 142 -12.04 5.93 13.18
C GLU A 142 -12.90 5.70 11.91
N LEU A 143 -12.77 4.55 11.23
CA LEU A 143 -13.38 4.32 9.91
C LEU A 143 -14.91 4.45 9.91
N GLY A 144 -15.58 3.93 10.95
CA GLY A 144 -17.03 3.99 11.10
C GLY A 144 -17.59 5.34 11.55
N GLN A 145 -16.76 6.38 11.65
CA GLN A 145 -17.14 7.68 12.22
C GLN A 145 -17.36 8.77 11.15
N GLY A 146 -17.46 8.39 9.87
CA GLY A 146 -17.66 9.32 8.76
C GLY A 146 -16.41 10.14 8.42
N THR A 147 -15.22 9.59 8.62
CA THR A 147 -13.93 10.28 8.44
C THR A 147 -13.31 10.10 7.06
N VAL A 148 -13.90 9.28 6.19
CA VAL A 148 -13.41 9.00 4.84
C VAL A 148 -14.55 8.91 3.85
N ASP A 149 -14.23 9.16 2.58
CA ASP A 149 -15.15 8.95 1.48
C ASP A 149 -15.28 7.45 1.16
N TRP A 150 -16.48 7.08 0.71
CA TRP A 150 -16.83 5.73 0.29
C TRP A 150 -17.22 5.76 -1.18
N GLY A 151 -16.92 4.68 -1.89
CA GLY A 151 -17.32 4.49 -3.28
C GLY A 151 -17.82 3.07 -3.54
N PRO A 152 -18.57 2.86 -4.63
CA PRO A 152 -19.02 1.52 -4.99
C PRO A 152 -17.83 0.62 -5.31
N ASN A 153 -17.94 -0.66 -4.98
CA ASN A 153 -17.02 -1.70 -5.42
C ASN A 153 -17.15 -1.95 -6.93
N PHE A 154 -16.37 -2.91 -7.45
CA PHE A 154 -16.23 -3.14 -8.90
C PHE A 154 -17.53 -3.54 -9.62
N ASP A 155 -18.51 -4.12 -8.93
CA ASP A 155 -19.81 -4.50 -9.49
C ASP A 155 -20.99 -3.65 -8.97
N GLY A 156 -20.70 -2.65 -8.12
CA GLY A 156 -21.69 -1.74 -7.52
C GLY A 156 -22.62 -2.38 -6.51
N SER A 157 -22.36 -3.61 -6.05
CA SER A 157 -23.20 -4.30 -5.05
C SER A 157 -22.88 -3.92 -3.60
N LEU A 158 -21.69 -3.38 -3.35
CA LEU A 158 -21.18 -3.00 -2.03
C LEU A 158 -20.45 -1.66 -2.11
N ASP A 159 -20.27 -1.00 -0.98
CA ASP A 159 -19.37 0.15 -0.86
C ASP A 159 -18.02 -0.26 -0.23
N GLU A 160 -16.95 0.41 -0.65
CA GLU A 160 -15.61 0.30 -0.08
C GLU A 160 -15.03 1.68 0.26
N PRO A 161 -14.17 1.78 1.29
CA PRO A 161 -13.54 3.05 1.65
C PRO A 161 -12.46 3.41 0.63
N LEU A 162 -12.49 4.66 0.14
CA LEU A 162 -11.51 5.17 -0.83
C LEU A 162 -10.14 5.43 -0.20
N MET A 163 -10.10 5.58 1.13
CA MET A 163 -8.89 5.64 1.96
C MET A 163 -9.20 5.15 3.38
N LEU A 164 -8.19 4.82 4.17
CA LEU A 164 -8.36 4.58 5.62
C LEU A 164 -7.98 5.83 6.43
N PRO A 165 -8.67 6.12 7.55
CA PRO A 165 -8.34 7.25 8.42
C PRO A 165 -7.06 6.97 9.24
N ALA A 166 -5.91 7.13 8.60
CA ALA A 166 -4.63 6.87 9.24
C ALA A 166 -4.30 7.92 10.31
N ARG A 167 -4.30 7.50 11.57
CA ARG A 167 -3.94 8.34 12.73
C ARG A 167 -2.46 8.66 12.83
N LEU A 168 -1.63 7.92 12.09
CA LEU A 168 -0.19 8.14 11.94
C LEU A 168 0.18 7.97 10.45
N PRO A 169 1.26 8.62 9.96
CA PRO A 169 1.63 8.63 8.55
C PRO A 169 2.23 7.29 8.09
N ASN A 170 1.38 6.28 7.90
CA ASN A 170 1.78 4.91 7.63
C ASN A 170 2.68 4.75 6.39
N LEU A 171 2.56 5.65 5.39
CA LEU A 171 3.47 5.70 4.24
C LEU A 171 4.94 5.82 4.66
N LEU A 172 5.25 6.71 5.59
CA LEU A 172 6.62 6.89 6.08
C LEU A 172 7.00 5.77 7.06
N LEU A 173 6.06 5.31 7.88
CA LEU A 173 6.34 4.31 8.91
C LEU A 173 6.70 2.95 8.32
N ASN A 174 5.90 2.46 7.37
CA ASN A 174 6.11 1.16 6.75
C ASN A 174 6.84 1.23 5.40
N GLY A 175 6.86 2.39 4.76
CA GLY A 175 7.40 2.52 3.42
C GLY A 175 6.56 1.79 2.37
N THR A 176 6.95 1.92 1.11
CA THR A 176 6.43 1.10 0.03
C THR A 176 7.34 1.16 -1.19
N THR A 177 7.37 0.08 -1.96
CA THR A 177 8.02 0.03 -3.27
C THR A 177 6.97 -0.27 -4.33
N GLY A 178 7.03 0.41 -5.47
CA GLY A 178 6.06 0.26 -6.55
C GLY A 178 6.65 0.62 -7.90
N ILE A 179 6.37 -0.21 -8.90
CA ILE A 179 6.77 0.02 -10.28
C ILE A 179 5.49 0.18 -11.09
N ALA A 180 5.29 1.38 -11.65
CA ALA A 180 4.15 1.71 -12.48
C ALA A 180 4.56 1.74 -13.96
N VAL A 181 3.70 2.30 -14.82
CA VAL A 181 4.07 2.57 -16.22
C VAL A 181 4.66 3.98 -16.31
N GLY A 182 5.93 4.07 -16.69
CA GLY A 182 6.65 5.33 -16.85
C GLY A 182 7.17 5.98 -15.55
N MET A 183 6.86 5.41 -14.38
CA MET A 183 7.31 5.91 -13.08
C MET A 183 7.42 4.79 -12.04
N SER A 184 8.09 5.07 -10.93
CA SER A 184 8.19 4.18 -9.78
C SER A 184 8.19 4.99 -8.47
N THR A 185 7.97 4.29 -7.36
CA THR A 185 8.07 4.83 -6.02
C THR A 185 8.87 3.86 -5.16
N ASP A 186 9.74 4.41 -4.32
CA ASP A 186 10.51 3.67 -3.32
C ASP A 186 10.66 4.57 -2.09
N VAL A 187 9.85 4.29 -1.07
CA VAL A 187 9.81 5.02 0.18
C VAL A 187 10.30 4.07 1.28
N PRO A 188 11.42 4.37 1.94
CA PRO A 188 11.92 3.50 3.02
C PRO A 188 11.10 3.68 4.32
N PRO A 189 11.07 2.67 5.20
CA PRO A 189 10.39 2.75 6.49
C PRO A 189 11.14 3.66 7.47
N HIS A 190 10.41 4.20 8.45
CA HIS A 190 10.93 5.14 9.45
C HIS A 190 10.42 4.81 10.85
N ASN A 191 11.15 5.28 11.86
CA ASN A 191 10.76 5.07 13.24
C ASN A 191 9.52 5.88 13.64
N ILE A 192 8.52 5.22 14.20
CA ILE A 192 7.24 5.79 14.64
C ILE A 192 7.40 6.94 15.64
N ARG A 193 8.35 6.85 16.58
CA ARG A 193 8.55 7.89 17.60
C ARG A 193 9.21 9.12 16.99
N GLU A 194 10.16 8.93 16.08
CA GLU A 194 10.86 10.01 15.39
C GLU A 194 9.91 10.77 14.46
N VAL A 195 9.11 10.04 13.67
CA VAL A 195 8.11 10.64 12.78
C VAL A 195 7.02 11.36 13.57
N ALA A 196 6.50 10.77 14.64
CA ALA A 196 5.50 11.44 15.50
C ALA A 196 6.06 12.72 16.13
N ALA A 197 7.30 12.70 16.63
CA ALA A 197 7.95 13.88 17.19
C ALA A 197 8.14 15.00 16.14
N ALA A 198 8.52 14.63 14.91
CA ALA A 198 8.65 15.58 13.80
C ALA A 198 7.30 16.21 13.42
N LEU A 199 6.22 15.43 13.40
CA LEU A 199 4.88 15.95 13.14
C LEU A 199 4.39 16.88 14.24
N ILE A 200 4.59 16.53 15.52
CA ILE A 200 4.27 17.43 16.65
C ILE A 200 5.06 18.74 16.51
N ARG A 201 6.35 18.67 16.19
CA ARG A 201 7.16 19.87 15.93
C ARG A 201 6.60 20.72 14.79
N LEU A 202 6.12 20.09 13.71
CA LEU A 202 5.54 20.79 12.59
C LEU A 202 4.20 21.47 12.95
N LEU A 203 3.40 20.86 13.82
CA LEU A 203 2.18 21.47 14.36
C LEU A 203 2.51 22.68 15.25
N ASP A 204 3.50 22.55 16.13
CA ASP A 204 3.92 23.64 17.05
C ASP A 204 4.57 24.81 16.30
N ALA A 205 5.27 24.52 15.20
CA ALA A 205 5.96 25.51 14.38
C ALA A 205 5.81 25.17 12.88
N PRO A 206 4.72 25.61 12.22
CA PRO A 206 4.42 25.29 10.82
C PRO A 206 5.47 25.76 9.81
N THR A 207 6.31 26.71 10.19
CA THR A 207 7.42 27.21 9.36
C THR A 207 8.72 26.42 9.56
N THR A 208 8.68 25.28 10.25
CA THR A 208 9.85 24.43 10.47
C THR A 208 10.39 23.92 9.13
N THR A 209 11.67 24.14 8.88
CA THR A 209 12.33 23.70 7.65
C THR A 209 12.57 22.19 7.64
N VAL A 210 12.82 21.61 6.47
CA VAL A 210 13.23 20.19 6.33
C VAL A 210 14.41 19.86 7.24
N LYS A 211 15.41 20.75 7.33
CA LYS A 211 16.56 20.58 8.24
C LYS A 211 16.12 20.54 9.71
N GLY A 212 15.11 21.32 10.09
CA GLY A 212 14.51 21.28 11.41
C GLY A 212 13.80 19.94 11.69
N LEU A 213 13.01 19.43 10.75
CA LEU A 213 12.34 18.13 10.87
C LEU A 213 13.36 16.97 10.92
N PHE A 214 14.44 17.07 10.15
CA PHE A 214 15.54 16.11 10.11
C PHE A 214 16.38 16.06 11.40
N SER A 215 16.17 17.00 12.33
CA SER A 215 16.72 16.86 13.69
C SER A 215 15.98 15.81 14.52
N HIS A 216 14.71 15.53 14.18
CA HIS A 216 13.87 14.53 14.83
C HIS A 216 13.93 13.17 14.12
N ILE A 217 13.95 13.18 12.78
CA ILE A 217 14.06 11.97 11.94
C ILE A 217 15.52 11.72 11.62
N LYS A 218 16.13 10.68 12.21
CA LYS A 218 17.55 10.38 12.02
C LYS A 218 17.86 9.78 10.66
N GLY A 219 16.86 9.15 10.05
CA GLY A 219 16.95 8.46 8.77
C GLY A 219 15.91 7.34 8.67
N PRO A 220 15.99 6.51 7.64
CA PRO A 220 15.27 5.24 7.57
C PRO A 220 15.53 4.34 8.78
N ASP A 221 14.54 3.50 9.13
CA ASP A 221 14.61 2.49 10.19
C ASP A 221 14.09 1.16 9.62
N TYR A 222 15.00 0.35 9.06
CA TYR A 222 14.65 -0.92 8.43
C TYR A 222 14.32 -2.01 9.45
N PRO A 223 13.35 -2.89 9.16
CA PRO A 223 12.96 -3.99 10.06
C PRO A 223 14.11 -4.97 10.37
N THR A 224 15.08 -5.09 9.47
CA THR A 224 16.24 -5.98 9.59
C THR A 224 17.36 -5.42 10.45
N GLY A 225 17.26 -4.16 10.90
CA GLY A 225 18.40 -3.44 11.47
C GLY A 225 19.46 -3.13 10.39
N GLY A 226 20.74 -3.25 10.75
CA GLY A 226 21.85 -2.82 9.90
C GLY A 226 22.29 -1.39 10.18
N GLU A 227 23.41 -0.98 9.57
CA GLU A 227 23.96 0.36 9.71
C GLU A 227 23.78 1.14 8.41
N ILE A 228 23.08 2.27 8.49
CA ILE A 228 23.02 3.20 7.37
C ILE A 228 24.36 3.93 7.29
N ILE A 229 25.16 3.58 6.29
CA ILE A 229 26.49 4.17 6.02
C ILE A 229 26.41 5.46 5.20
N THR A 230 25.21 5.83 4.74
CA THR A 230 24.98 7.06 3.96
C THR A 230 25.26 8.27 4.85
N PRO A 231 26.13 9.22 4.41
CA PRO A 231 26.44 10.40 5.20
C PRO A 231 25.21 11.23 5.53
N ARG A 232 25.20 11.86 6.71
CA ARG A 232 24.04 12.59 7.21
C ARG A 232 23.63 13.77 6.31
N ASP A 233 24.59 14.43 5.67
CA ASP A 233 24.31 15.54 4.75
C ASP A 233 23.65 15.03 3.44
N GLU A 234 24.04 13.85 2.95
CA GLU A 234 23.39 13.21 1.79
C GLU A 234 21.97 12.78 2.14
N LEU A 235 21.74 12.20 3.33
CA LEU A 235 20.39 11.90 3.82
C LEU A 235 19.50 13.14 3.84
N LEU A 236 20.02 14.28 4.30
CA LEU A 236 19.27 15.53 4.31
C LEU A 236 18.89 15.99 2.89
N GLU A 237 19.78 15.85 1.91
CA GLU A 237 19.48 16.18 0.51
C GLU A 237 18.43 15.25 -0.09
N ILE A 238 18.44 13.95 0.27
CA ILE A 238 17.39 13.01 -0.12
C ILE A 238 16.03 13.48 0.40
N TYR A 239 15.93 13.86 1.68
CA TYR A 239 14.67 14.37 2.25
C TYR A 239 14.21 15.71 1.65
N LYS A 240 15.14 16.56 1.19
CA LYS A 240 14.78 17.83 0.53
C LYS A 240 14.27 17.65 -0.88
N THR A 241 14.83 16.70 -1.62
CA THR A 241 14.57 16.52 -3.06
C THR A 241 13.60 15.39 -3.37
N GLY A 242 13.35 14.50 -2.40
CA GLY A 242 12.54 13.30 -2.56
C GLY A 242 13.23 12.18 -3.35
N ASN A 243 14.50 12.34 -3.75
CA ASN A 243 15.21 11.38 -4.58
C ASN A 243 16.66 11.20 -4.10
N GLY A 244 17.16 9.97 -4.22
CA GLY A 244 18.58 9.68 -4.07
C GLY A 244 18.82 8.21 -3.73
N THR A 245 20.07 7.88 -3.41
CA THR A 245 20.48 6.50 -3.15
C THR A 245 20.89 6.34 -1.70
N LEU A 246 20.29 5.36 -1.04
CA LEU A 246 20.64 4.94 0.31
C LEU A 246 21.55 3.71 0.27
N ARG A 247 22.49 3.66 1.22
CA ARG A 247 23.30 2.47 1.52
C ARG A 247 23.10 2.12 2.99
N ALA A 248 22.63 0.90 3.23
CA ALA A 248 22.26 0.32 4.52
C ALA A 248 22.75 -1.13 4.61
#